data_AF-A0A7X6WZL0-F1
#
_entry.id   AF-A0A7X6WZL0-F1
#
_cell.length_a   1.000
_cell.length_b   1.000
_cell.length_c   1.000
_cell.angle_alpha   90.00
_cell.angle_beta   90.00
_cell.angle_gamma   90.00
#
_symmetry.space_group_name_H-M   'P 1'
#
loop_
_entity.id
_entity.type
_entity.pdbx_description
1 polymer ?
#
loop_
_entity_poly.entity_id
_entity_poly.type
_entity_poly.pdbx_seq_one_letter_code
_entity_poly.pdbx_strand_id
1 'polypeptide(L)' 'CQAMHARFPDYGFNQHKGYGTALHLQRLAELGPCEEHRRSFAPVRRHFEASLTP' A
#
# COMPACT_ATOMS: atom_id res chain seq x y z
N CYS A 1 11.86 3.89 -10.00
CA CYS A 1 10.78 4.29 -9.06
C CYS A 1 10.10 5.63 -9.39
N GLN A 2 10.02 6.05 -10.66
CA GLN A 2 9.14 7.16 -11.09
C GLN A 2 7.86 6.61 -11.73
N ALA A 3 7.97 5.57 -12.56
CA ALA A 3 6.83 4.93 -13.22
C ALA A 3 5.74 4.44 -12.24
N MET A 4 6.12 3.89 -11.09
CA MET A 4 5.16 3.39 -10.08
C MET A 4 4.46 4.51 -9.32
N HIS A 5 5.15 5.62 -9.06
CA HIS A 5 4.53 6.82 -8.48
C HIS A 5 3.62 7.53 -9.47
N ALA A 6 3.93 7.50 -10.78
CA ALA A 6 3.03 8.04 -11.79
C ALA A 6 1.70 7.28 -11.87
N ARG A 7 1.71 5.96 -11.66
CA ARG A 7 0.49 5.13 -11.61
C ARG A 7 -0.25 5.23 -10.27
N PHE A 8 0.48 5.43 -9.17
CA PHE A 8 -0.06 5.49 -7.81
C PHE A 8 0.56 6.67 -7.05
N PRO A 9 0.20 7.92 -7.40
CA PRO A 9 0.83 9.11 -6.83
C PRO A 9 0.58 9.23 -5.33
N ASP A 10 -0.62 8.86 -4.88
CA ASP A 10 -1.08 9.05 -3.50
C ASP A 10 -0.38 8.13 -2.49
N TYR A 11 0.24 7.05 -2.95
CA TYR A 11 0.99 6.13 -2.09
C TYR A 11 2.39 6.65 -1.77
N GLY A 12 2.94 7.61 -2.53
CA GLY A 12 4.26 8.18 -2.26
C GLY A 12 5.42 7.24 -2.57
N PHE A 13 5.27 6.29 -3.50
CA PHE A 13 6.32 5.32 -3.87
C PHE A 13 7.65 5.97 -4.29
N ASN A 14 7.64 7.22 -4.75
CA ASN A 14 8.84 7.98 -5.03
C ASN A 14 9.67 8.30 -3.76
N GLN A 15 9.04 8.41 -2.60
CA GLN A 15 9.66 8.75 -1.31
C GLN A 15 10.21 7.52 -0.57
N HIS A 16 9.41 6.45 -0.45
CA HIS A 16 9.77 5.27 0.35
C HIS A 16 10.09 4.02 -0.50
N LYS A 17 10.02 4.11 -1.84
CA LYS A 17 10.38 3.05 -2.79
C LYS A 17 9.64 1.71 -2.59
N GLY A 18 8.50 1.70 -1.91
CA GLY A 18 7.75 0.48 -1.58
C GLY A 18 8.17 -0.20 -0.28
N TYR A 19 9.11 0.37 0.49
CA TYR A 19 9.37 -0.08 1.86
C TYR A 19 8.21 0.32 2.77
N GLY A 20 7.91 -0.53 3.76
CA GLY A 20 6.85 -0.35 4.76
C GLY A 20 7.20 0.69 5.83
N THR A 21 7.46 1.93 5.41
CA THR A 21 7.64 3.07 6.32
C THR A 21 6.32 3.45 6.98
N ALA A 22 6.36 4.21 8.07
CA ALA A 22 5.15 4.72 8.74
C ALA A 22 4.21 5.45 7.76
N LEU A 23 4.76 6.27 6.87
CA LEU A 23 4.01 6.93 5.82
C LEU A 23 3.32 5.92 4.89
N HIS A 24 4.03 4.88 4.45
CA HIS A 24 3.44 3.88 3.56
C HIS A 24 2.32 3.10 4.24
N LEU A 25 2.49 2.74 5.51
CA LEU A 25 1.45 2.07 6.30
C LEU A 25 0.21 2.96 6.49
N GLN A 26 0.41 4.26 6.72
CA GLN A 26 -0.68 5.22 6.81
C GLN A 26 -1.45 5.32 5.47
N ARG A 27 -0.73 5.49 4.35
CA ARG A 27 -1.37 5.54 3.02
C ARG A 27 -2.08 4.24 2.66
N LEU A 28 -1.51 3.09 3.06
CA LEU A 28 -2.12 1.78 2.88
C LEU A 28 -3.42 1.63 3.70
N ALA A 29 -3.49 2.24 4.89
CA ALA A 29 -4.69 2.24 5.71
C ALA A 29 -5.78 3.19 5.18
N GLU A 30 -5.37 4.33 4.61
CA GLU A 30 -6.30 5.34 4.05
C GLU A 30 -6.84 4.95 2.67
N LEU A 31 -5.99 4.43 1.78
CA LEU A 31 -6.32 4.13 0.38
C LEU A 31 -6.58 2.64 0.11
N GLY A 32 -6.22 1.78 1.06
CA GLY A 32 -6.16 0.33 0.88
C GLY A 32 -4.94 -0.14 0.10
N PRO A 33 -4.81 -1.45 -0.17
CA PRO A 33 -3.76 -2.00 -1.02
C PRO A 33 -4.09 -1.89 -2.51
N CYS A 34 -3.14 -1.38 -3.31
CA CYS A 34 -3.19 -1.44 -4.78
C CYS A 34 -2.58 -2.73 -5.38
N GLU A 35 -2.72 -2.92 -6.69
CA GLU A 35 -2.27 -4.11 -7.44
C GLU A 35 -0.77 -4.41 -7.29
N GLU A 36 0.07 -3.39 -7.09
CA GLU A 36 1.52 -3.55 -6.93
C GLU A 36 1.89 -4.05 -5.52
N HIS A 37 0.96 -4.07 -4.56
CA HIS A 37 1.22 -4.55 -3.21
C HIS A 37 1.20 -6.07 -3.16
N ARG A 38 2.24 -6.63 -2.54
CA ARG A 38 2.33 -8.07 -2.31
C ARG A 38 1.32 -8.48 -1.24
N ARG A 39 0.32 -9.28 -1.62
CA ARG A 39 -0.72 -9.81 -0.72
C ARG A 39 -0.19 -10.66 0.44
N SER A 40 1.03 -11.21 0.29
CA SER A 40 1.71 -11.94 1.36
C SER A 40 2.15 -11.03 2.52
N PHE A 41 2.23 -9.72 2.33
CA PHE A 41 2.66 -8.79 3.35
C PHE A 41 1.57 -8.61 4.42
N ALA A 42 1.93 -8.76 5.69
CA ALA A 42 0.99 -8.74 6.81
C ALA A 42 0.03 -7.53 6.86
N PRO A 43 0.45 -6.27 6.58
CA PRO A 43 -0.50 -5.15 6.61
C PRO A 43 -1.45 -5.14 5.41
N VAL A 44 -1.01 -5.64 4.25
CA VAL A 44 -1.84 -5.78 3.05
C VAL A 44 -2.91 -6.85 3.26
N ARG A 45 -2.51 -8.00 3.80
CA ARG A 45 -3.42 -9.12 4.10
C ARG A 45 -4.49 -8.70 5.10
N ARG A 46 -4.11 -8.00 6.17
CA ARG A 46 -5.06 -7.47 7.17
C ARG A 46 -6.12 -6.58 6.55
N HIS A 47 -5.79 -5.78 5.54
CA HIS A 47 -6.78 -4.95 4.85
C HIS A 47 -7.78 -5.80 4.05
N PHE A 48 -7.32 -6.86 3.39
CA PHE A 48 -8.21 -7.81 2.69
C PHE A 48 -9.08 -8.60 3.67
N GLU A 49 -8.52 -9.07 4.79
CA GLU A 49 -9.23 -9.77 5.86
C GLU A 49 -10.28 -8.86 6.54
N ALA A 50 -9.94 -7.60 6.80
CA ALA A 50 -10.88 -6.62 7.35
C ALA A 50 -12.07 -6.35 6.42
N SER A 51 -11.86 -6.42 5.09
CA SER A 51 -12.94 -6.27 4.09
C SER A 51 -13.83 -7.52 3.97
N LEU A 52 -13.42 -8.64 4.55
CA LEU A 52 -14.14 -9.93 4.53
C LEU A 52 -14.98 -10.16 5.79
N THR A 53 -15.01 -9.22 6.73
CA THR A 53 -15.84 -9.32 7.93
C THR A 53 -17.08 -8.42 7.75
N PRO A 54 -18.30 -8.97 7.73
CA PRO A 54 -19.55 -8.21 7.59
C PRO A 54 -19.87 -7.35 8.81
#